data_AF-A0A1I3SJ36-F1
#
_entry.id   AF-A0A1I3SJ36-F1
#
_cell.length_a   1.000
_cell.length_b   1.000
_cell.length_c   1.000
_cell.angle_alpha   90.00
_cell.angle_beta   90.00
_cell.angle_gamma   90.00
#
_symmetry.space_group_name_H-M   'P 1'
#
loop_
_entity.id
_entity.type
_entity.pdbx_description
1 polymer ?
#
loop_
_entity_poly.entity_id
_entity_poly.type
_entity_poly.pdbx_seq_one_letter_code
_entity_poly.pdbx_strand_id
1 'polypeptide(L)'
;MLNNEKQIAAFRALAAEGLHPPAALGIAKSTADNALEKAALLRQLVKAETRYPASVTYAVNKVTDVIGKLTVSANAAHAFHNAINGYQNPSPLTQMRIGWACYLKGHLLPDNTPFYLIEAIADTDITTTQHRLVAGINTGDIQAAMKEINSRLDNRLGAGGLIPTLSDEQITRLTDTAEALTRSLENLDKATEAVNRLATQANDSANRAQKAFNDAVSVSIISGLLESPVMTGALKAITPVSVIAALS
;
A
#
# COMPACT_ATOMS: atom_id res chain seq x y z
N MET A 1 -6.25 -29.74 -22.29
CA MET A 1 -6.54 -28.67 -21.30
C MET A 1 -8.01 -28.25 -21.29
N LEU A 2 -8.85 -28.72 -22.20
CA LEU A 2 -10.32 -28.56 -22.16
C LEU A 2 -10.96 -29.92 -22.46
N ASN A 3 -10.83 -30.83 -21.50
CA ASN A 3 -11.08 -32.25 -21.67
C ASN A 3 -12.53 -32.66 -21.35
N ASN A 4 -13.37 -31.74 -20.85
CA ASN A 4 -14.78 -32.00 -20.53
C ASN A 4 -15.67 -30.75 -20.69
N GLU A 5 -16.99 -30.96 -20.71
CA GLU A 5 -17.98 -29.89 -20.91
C GLU A 5 -17.89 -28.77 -19.86
N LYS A 6 -17.59 -29.11 -18.59
CA LYS A 6 -17.41 -28.11 -17.53
C LYS A 6 -16.24 -27.17 -17.82
N GLN A 7 -15.12 -27.71 -18.32
CA GLN A 7 -13.96 -26.92 -18.70
C GLN A 7 -14.24 -26.05 -19.93
N ILE A 8 -14.97 -26.58 -20.92
CA ILE A 8 -15.38 -25.80 -22.10
C ILE A 8 -16.33 -24.67 -21.71
N ALA A 9 -17.30 -24.93 -20.83
CA ALA A 9 -18.21 -23.92 -20.31
C ALA A 9 -17.47 -22.84 -19.52
N ALA A 10 -16.56 -23.23 -18.62
CA ALA A 10 -15.73 -22.29 -17.87
C ALA A 10 -14.83 -21.44 -18.78
N PHE A 11 -14.24 -22.04 -19.83
CA PHE A 11 -13.46 -21.30 -20.82
C PHE A 11 -14.31 -20.24 -21.55
N ARG A 12 -15.54 -20.58 -21.95
CA ARG A 12 -16.45 -19.61 -22.59
C ARG A 12 -16.85 -18.49 -21.64
N ALA A 13 -17.16 -18.80 -20.38
CA ALA A 13 -17.50 -17.81 -19.37
C ALA A 13 -16.31 -16.86 -19.12
N LEU A 14 -15.12 -17.41 -18.94
CA LEU A 14 -13.90 -16.62 -18.75
C LEU A 14 -13.56 -15.74 -19.97
N ALA A 15 -13.80 -16.24 -21.19
CA ALA A 15 -13.61 -15.47 -22.41
C ALA A 15 -14.60 -14.29 -22.53
N ALA A 16 -15.79 -14.41 -21.94
CA ALA A 16 -16.80 -13.35 -21.95
C ALA A 16 -16.59 -12.32 -20.82
N GLU A 17 -16.26 -12.78 -19.62
CA GLU A 17 -16.21 -11.94 -18.40
C GLU A 17 -14.81 -11.43 -18.08
N GLY A 18 -13.77 -12.16 -18.48
CA GLY A 18 -12.39 -11.91 -18.06
C GLY A 18 -12.14 -12.30 -16.60
N LEU A 19 -10.90 -12.06 -16.15
CA LEU A 19 -10.55 -12.17 -14.74
C LEU A 19 -10.83 -10.86 -14.03
N HIS A 20 -11.37 -10.94 -12.81
CA HIS A 20 -11.54 -9.77 -11.97
C HIS A 20 -10.29 -9.53 -11.11
N PRO A 21 -9.87 -8.26 -10.92
CA PRO A 21 -8.84 -7.93 -9.96
C PRO A 21 -9.32 -8.25 -8.53
N PRO A 22 -8.39 -8.58 -7.61
CA PRO A 22 -8.73 -8.72 -6.19
C PRO A 22 -9.37 -7.44 -5.63
N ALA A 23 -10.40 -7.57 -4.80
CA ALA A 23 -11.11 -6.42 -4.22
C ALA A 23 -10.16 -5.48 -3.45
N ALA A 24 -9.23 -6.05 -2.69
CA ALA A 24 -8.19 -5.34 -1.93
C ALA A 24 -7.41 -4.34 -2.78
N LEU A 25 -7.16 -4.68 -4.06
CA LEU A 25 -6.39 -3.86 -4.99
C LEU A 25 -7.11 -2.56 -5.32
N GLY A 26 -8.41 -2.64 -5.59
CA GLY A 26 -9.27 -1.47 -5.85
C GLY A 26 -9.46 -0.61 -4.59
N ILE A 27 -9.70 -1.25 -3.45
CA ILE A 27 -9.87 -0.57 -2.16
C ILE A 27 -8.60 0.21 -1.80
N ALA A 28 -7.43 -0.41 -1.87
CA ALA A 28 -6.16 0.24 -1.54
C ALA A 28 -5.87 1.43 -2.47
N LYS A 29 -6.14 1.30 -3.77
CA LYS A 29 -6.02 2.42 -4.71
C LYS A 29 -6.94 3.58 -4.33
N SER A 30 -8.22 3.30 -4.10
CA SER A 30 -9.20 4.33 -3.72
C SER A 30 -8.83 5.01 -2.40
N THR A 31 -8.34 4.26 -1.41
CA THR A 31 -7.84 4.81 -0.15
C THR A 31 -6.67 5.75 -0.36
N ALA A 32 -5.70 5.37 -1.19
CA ALA A 32 -4.54 6.22 -1.46
C ALA A 32 -4.94 7.52 -2.18
N ASP A 33 -5.75 7.40 -3.24
CA ASP A 33 -6.23 8.55 -4.02
C ASP A 33 -7.02 9.53 -3.12
N ASN A 34 -7.94 9.02 -2.29
CA ASN A 34 -8.74 9.84 -1.37
C ASN A 34 -7.89 10.51 -0.28
N ALA A 35 -6.93 9.79 0.32
CA ALA A 35 -6.02 10.35 1.31
C ALA A 35 -5.15 11.47 0.72
N LEU A 36 -4.62 11.28 -0.50
CA LEU A 36 -3.84 12.30 -1.21
C LEU A 36 -4.68 13.52 -1.59
N GLU A 37 -5.91 13.33 -2.05
CA GLU A 37 -6.82 14.43 -2.36
C GLU A 37 -7.09 15.30 -1.13
N LYS A 38 -7.44 14.67 0.00
CA LYS A 38 -7.65 15.39 1.27
C LYS A 38 -6.38 16.09 1.75
N ALA A 39 -5.22 15.44 1.65
CA ALA A 39 -3.95 16.05 2.03
C ALA A 39 -3.58 17.24 1.14
N ALA A 40 -3.80 17.14 -0.18
CA ALA A 40 -3.56 18.22 -1.13
C ALA A 40 -4.47 19.42 -0.85
N LEU A 41 -5.74 19.16 -0.59
CA LEU A 41 -6.71 20.19 -0.22
C LEU A 41 -6.29 20.92 1.06
N LEU A 42 -5.88 20.21 2.11
CA LEU A 42 -5.43 20.83 3.36
C LEU A 42 -4.13 21.61 3.16
N ARG A 43 -3.21 21.09 2.32
CA ARG A 43 -1.95 21.76 2.00
C ARG A 43 -2.17 23.10 1.29
N GLN A 44 -3.19 23.21 0.42
CA GLN A 44 -3.55 24.49 -0.22
C GLN A 44 -4.06 25.53 0.79
N LEU A 45 -4.62 25.11 1.93
CA LEU A 45 -5.06 26.03 2.98
C LEU A 45 -3.88 26.57 3.80
N VAL A 46 -2.82 25.79 3.98
CA VAL A 46 -1.62 26.21 4.71
C VAL A 46 -0.68 26.96 3.76
N LYS A 47 -0.91 28.27 3.61
CA LYS A 47 -0.09 29.16 2.77
C LYS A 47 1.34 29.30 3.31
N ALA A 48 2.33 28.78 2.59
CA ALA A 48 3.75 28.81 2.98
C ALA A 48 4.33 30.23 3.12
N GLU A 49 3.86 31.18 2.31
CA GLU A 49 4.33 32.57 2.31
C GLU A 49 3.64 33.44 3.37
N THR A 50 2.59 32.92 4.03
CA THR A 50 1.84 33.67 5.04
C THR A 50 2.46 33.51 6.43
N ARG A 51 2.83 34.63 7.04
CA ARG A 51 3.21 34.66 8.45
C ARG A 51 1.96 34.64 9.33
N TYR A 52 1.59 33.46 9.81
CA TYR A 52 0.48 33.27 10.74
C TYR A 52 0.78 33.91 12.11
N PRO A 53 -0.20 34.57 12.74
CA PRO A 53 -0.09 35.03 14.13
C PRO A 53 0.12 33.87 15.11
N ALA A 54 0.82 34.14 16.21
CA ALA A 54 1.07 33.15 17.26
C ALA A 54 -0.22 32.50 17.81
N SER A 55 -1.33 33.25 17.81
CA SER A 55 -2.64 32.78 18.29
C SER A 55 -3.22 31.61 17.49
N VAL A 56 -2.79 31.39 16.24
CA VAL A 56 -3.32 30.33 15.37
C VAL A 56 -2.27 29.30 14.96
N THR A 57 -1.00 29.51 15.32
CA THR A 57 0.10 28.60 15.01
C THR A 57 -0.16 27.17 15.49
N TYR A 58 -0.75 27.00 16.68
CA TYR A 58 -1.12 25.69 17.20
C TYR A 58 -2.06 24.92 16.23
N ALA A 59 -3.13 25.58 15.79
CA ALA A 59 -4.09 24.96 14.89
C ALA A 59 -3.50 24.70 13.49
N VAL A 60 -2.69 25.62 12.97
CA VAL A 60 -1.98 25.43 11.68
C VAL A 60 -1.02 24.24 11.75
N ASN A 61 -0.32 24.05 12.87
CA ASN A 61 0.54 22.89 13.08
C ASN A 61 -0.28 21.59 13.09
N LYS A 62 -1.45 21.56 13.75
CA LYS A 62 -2.34 20.40 13.71
C LYS A 62 -2.80 20.04 12.29
N VAL A 63 -3.14 21.04 11.47
CA VAL A 63 -3.47 20.80 10.05
C VAL A 63 -2.26 20.19 9.32
N THR A 64 -1.05 20.68 9.59
CA THR A 64 0.20 20.16 9.01
C THR A 64 0.46 18.71 9.43
N ASP A 65 0.24 18.37 10.70
CA ASP A 65 0.35 16.99 11.20
C ASP A 65 -0.64 16.05 10.50
N VAL A 66 -1.89 16.51 10.30
CA VAL A 66 -2.93 15.74 9.59
C VAL A 66 -2.55 15.50 8.13
N ILE A 67 -1.99 16.50 7.44
CA ILE A 67 -1.45 16.33 6.07
C ILE A 67 -0.38 15.23 6.06
N GLY A 68 0.53 15.23 7.05
CA GLY A 68 1.54 14.20 7.22
C GLY A 68 0.93 12.80 7.37
N LYS A 69 -0.02 12.64 8.29
CA LYS A 69 -0.71 11.36 8.54
C LYS A 69 -1.45 10.84 7.32
N LEU A 70 -2.19 11.68 6.60
CA LEU A 70 -2.87 11.31 5.36
C LEU A 70 -1.88 10.85 4.28
N THR A 71 -0.73 11.55 4.15
CA THR A 71 0.32 11.18 3.20
C THR A 71 0.94 9.82 3.55
N VAL A 72 1.21 9.55 4.82
CA VAL A 72 1.71 8.24 5.30
C VAL A 72 0.67 7.14 5.02
N SER A 73 -0.61 7.43 5.24
CA SER A 73 -1.71 6.50 4.96
C SER A 73 -1.79 6.14 3.48
N ALA A 74 -1.69 7.14 2.60
CA ALA A 74 -1.66 6.93 1.16
C ALA A 74 -0.47 6.09 0.71
N ASN A 75 0.72 6.36 1.24
CA ASN A 75 1.93 5.60 0.92
C ASN A 75 1.81 4.13 1.32
N ALA A 76 1.25 3.83 2.49
CA ALA A 76 0.99 2.45 2.92
C ALA A 76 -0.01 1.74 1.98
N ALA A 77 -1.10 2.43 1.60
CA ALA A 77 -2.09 1.89 0.69
C ALA A 77 -1.52 1.64 -0.73
N HIS A 78 -0.68 2.55 -1.23
CA HIS A 78 0.05 2.33 -2.49
C HIS A 78 1.06 1.18 -2.40
N ALA A 79 1.82 1.08 -1.30
CA ALA A 79 2.75 -0.02 -1.09
C ALA A 79 2.03 -1.37 -1.10
N PHE A 80 0.88 -1.45 -0.42
CA PHE A 80 0.02 -2.63 -0.46
C PHE A 80 -0.51 -2.92 -1.87
N HIS A 81 -1.06 -1.92 -2.56
CA HIS A 81 -1.55 -2.07 -3.93
C HIS A 81 -0.46 -2.64 -4.84
N ASN A 82 0.74 -2.08 -4.79
CA ASN A 82 1.88 -2.51 -5.60
C ASN A 82 2.33 -3.93 -5.24
N ALA A 83 2.29 -4.31 -3.96
CA ALA A 83 2.67 -5.64 -3.49
C ALA A 83 1.80 -6.75 -4.13
N ILE A 84 0.52 -6.47 -4.39
CA ILE A 84 -0.41 -7.48 -4.93
C ILE A 84 -0.74 -7.30 -6.42
N ASN A 85 -0.38 -6.17 -7.03
CA ASN A 85 -0.76 -5.82 -8.41
C ASN A 85 -0.28 -6.84 -9.46
N GLY A 86 0.85 -7.51 -9.23
CA GLY A 86 1.38 -8.52 -10.14
C GLY A 86 0.60 -9.85 -10.18
N TYR A 87 -0.34 -10.06 -9.26
CA TYR A 87 -0.92 -11.38 -8.98
C TYR A 87 -2.42 -11.47 -9.29
N GLN A 88 -2.85 -10.84 -10.38
CA GLN A 88 -4.26 -10.80 -10.81
C GLN A 88 -4.66 -12.02 -11.67
N ASN A 89 -3.70 -12.89 -12.01
CA ASN A 89 -3.91 -14.02 -12.93
C ASN A 89 -3.46 -15.36 -12.29
N PRO A 90 -4.10 -16.50 -12.63
CA PRO A 90 -3.74 -17.81 -12.08
C PRO A 90 -2.30 -18.27 -12.33
N SER A 91 -1.67 -17.86 -13.44
CA SER A 91 -0.32 -18.31 -13.80
C SER A 91 0.74 -17.81 -12.80
N PRO A 92 0.89 -16.48 -12.56
CA PRO A 92 1.75 -15.98 -11.48
C PRO A 92 1.43 -16.59 -10.11
N LEU A 93 0.15 -16.76 -9.78
CA LEU A 93 -0.27 -17.36 -8.51
C LEU A 93 0.18 -18.81 -8.35
N THR A 94 0.10 -19.60 -9.42
CA THR A 94 0.55 -20.99 -9.43
C THR A 94 2.06 -21.07 -9.27
N GLN A 95 2.81 -20.22 -9.98
CA GLN A 95 4.26 -20.10 -9.81
C GLN A 95 4.64 -19.76 -8.36
N MET A 96 3.94 -18.78 -7.77
CA MET A 96 4.14 -18.39 -6.37
C MET A 96 3.80 -19.52 -5.40
N ARG A 97 2.72 -20.27 -5.64
CA ARG A 97 2.35 -21.42 -4.80
C ARG A 97 3.40 -22.53 -4.85
N ILE A 98 3.90 -22.87 -6.05
CA ILE A 98 4.97 -23.85 -6.22
C ILE A 98 6.23 -23.36 -5.52
N GLY A 99 6.63 -22.12 -5.77
CA GLY A 99 7.77 -21.48 -5.13
C GLY A 99 7.69 -21.50 -3.60
N TRP A 100 6.53 -21.16 -3.04
CA TRP A 100 6.31 -21.22 -1.59
C TRP A 100 6.43 -22.65 -1.06
N ALA A 101 5.88 -23.65 -1.76
CA ALA A 101 6.05 -25.05 -1.36
C ALA A 101 7.52 -25.49 -1.40
N CYS A 102 8.29 -25.06 -2.41
CA CYS A 102 9.73 -25.29 -2.47
C CYS A 102 10.47 -24.59 -1.31
N TYR A 103 10.08 -23.35 -0.99
CA TYR A 103 10.65 -22.61 0.13
C TYR A 103 10.44 -23.34 1.46
N LEU A 104 9.22 -23.79 1.75
CA LEU A 104 8.90 -24.53 2.97
C LEU A 104 9.71 -25.83 3.07
N LYS A 105 9.73 -26.63 2.00
CA LYS A 105 10.49 -27.89 1.95
C LYS A 105 11.99 -27.66 2.13
N GLY A 106 12.56 -26.70 1.41
CA GLY A 106 13.99 -26.40 1.46
C GLY A 106 14.47 -25.87 2.82
N HIS A 107 13.57 -25.29 3.61
CA HIS A 107 13.87 -24.76 4.95
C HIS A 107 13.28 -25.60 6.09
N LEU A 108 12.71 -26.78 5.78
CA LEU A 108 12.07 -27.68 6.75
C LEU A 108 10.98 -26.99 7.60
N LEU A 109 10.24 -26.06 7.00
CA LEU A 109 9.16 -25.34 7.65
C LEU A 109 7.84 -26.13 7.56
N PRO A 110 6.94 -25.99 8.56
CA PRO A 110 5.62 -26.63 8.52
C PRO A 110 4.78 -26.23 7.31
N ASP A 111 4.01 -27.17 6.74
CA ASP A 111 3.12 -26.93 5.60
C ASP A 111 2.00 -25.91 5.88
N ASN A 112 1.67 -25.68 7.16
CA ASN A 112 0.70 -24.69 7.60
C ASN A 112 1.31 -23.28 7.81
N THR A 113 2.58 -23.06 7.46
CA THR A 113 3.19 -21.73 7.53
C THR A 113 2.44 -20.76 6.62
N PRO A 114 1.94 -19.62 7.13
CA PRO A 114 1.13 -18.67 6.37
C PRO A 114 1.82 -18.21 5.09
N PHE A 115 1.08 -18.24 3.97
CA PHE A 115 1.50 -17.61 2.74
C PHE A 115 0.87 -16.22 2.62
N TYR A 116 1.53 -15.24 3.23
CA TYR A 116 0.98 -13.87 3.38
C TYR A 116 0.60 -13.19 2.06
N LEU A 117 1.23 -13.54 0.93
CA LEU A 117 0.79 -13.04 -0.38
C LEU A 117 -0.67 -13.42 -0.68
N ILE A 118 -1.07 -14.66 -0.40
CA ILE A 118 -2.43 -15.14 -0.67
C ILE A 118 -3.42 -14.50 0.30
N GLU A 119 -3.03 -14.35 1.56
CA GLU A 119 -3.84 -13.65 2.58
C GLU A 119 -4.07 -12.19 2.18
N ALA A 120 -3.03 -11.49 1.69
CA ALA A 120 -3.13 -10.12 1.23
C ALA A 120 -4.02 -9.97 -0.01
N ILE A 121 -3.94 -10.91 -0.97
CA ILE A 121 -4.81 -10.90 -2.16
C ILE A 121 -6.28 -11.10 -1.77
N ALA A 122 -6.54 -11.95 -0.77
CA ALA A 122 -7.88 -12.23 -0.27
C ALA A 122 -8.39 -11.22 0.78
N ASP A 123 -7.58 -10.22 1.16
CA ASP A 123 -7.96 -9.28 2.22
C ASP A 123 -9.18 -8.44 1.83
N THR A 124 -10.17 -8.43 2.71
CA THR A 124 -11.33 -7.54 2.61
C THR A 124 -11.55 -6.72 3.87
N ASP A 125 -10.74 -6.93 4.91
CA ASP A 125 -11.02 -6.39 6.25
C ASP A 125 -10.03 -5.29 6.60
N ILE A 126 -8.73 -5.54 6.46
CA ILE A 126 -7.68 -4.59 6.84
C ILE A 126 -7.71 -3.37 5.91
N THR A 127 -7.72 -3.60 4.60
CA THR A 127 -7.81 -2.53 3.59
C THR A 127 -9.12 -1.75 3.69
N THR A 128 -10.25 -2.42 3.90
CA THR A 128 -11.56 -1.76 4.08
C THR A 128 -11.60 -0.91 5.34
N THR A 129 -10.96 -1.35 6.42
CA THR A 129 -10.89 -0.59 7.68
C THR A 129 -10.16 0.74 7.47
N GLN A 130 -8.98 0.71 6.84
CA GLN A 130 -8.25 1.94 6.50
C GLN A 130 -9.07 2.83 5.55
N HIS A 131 -9.69 2.23 4.53
CA HIS A 131 -10.53 2.94 3.57
C HIS A 131 -11.64 3.74 4.24
N ARG A 132 -12.41 3.09 5.13
CA ARG A 132 -13.52 3.72 5.85
C ARG A 132 -13.04 4.88 6.72
N LEU A 133 -11.91 4.72 7.41
CA LEU A 133 -11.33 5.79 8.22
C LEU A 133 -10.94 6.99 7.35
N VAL A 134 -10.22 6.78 6.24
CA VAL A 134 -9.86 7.86 5.32
C VAL A 134 -11.09 8.53 4.73
N ALA A 135 -12.05 7.75 4.24
CA ALA A 135 -13.28 8.28 3.64
C ALA A 135 -14.11 9.09 4.64
N GLY A 136 -14.12 8.69 5.91
CA GLY A 136 -14.84 9.36 6.99
C GLY A 136 -14.23 10.68 7.46
N ILE A 137 -13.01 11.04 7.05
CA ILE A 137 -12.38 12.31 7.44
C ILE A 137 -13.09 13.48 6.76
N ASN A 138 -13.83 14.24 7.56
CA ASN A 138 -14.49 15.48 7.12
C ASN A 138 -13.49 16.66 7.19
N THR A 139 -13.20 17.27 6.05
CA THR A 139 -12.33 18.45 5.96
C THR A 139 -13.11 19.75 5.77
N GLY A 140 -14.45 19.73 5.75
CA GLY A 140 -15.29 20.89 5.44
C GLY A 140 -15.16 22.04 6.45
N ASP A 141 -15.22 21.74 7.75
CA ASP A 141 -15.21 22.77 8.79
C ASP A 141 -13.85 23.46 8.90
N ILE A 142 -12.76 22.68 8.88
CA ILE A 142 -11.41 23.22 8.90
C ILE A 142 -11.09 24.02 7.63
N GLN A 143 -11.64 23.60 6.48
CA GLN A 143 -11.56 24.38 5.24
C GLN A 143 -12.19 25.76 5.39
N ALA A 144 -13.41 25.81 5.94
CA ALA A 144 -14.12 27.06 6.14
C ALA A 144 -13.34 28.00 7.08
N ALA A 145 -12.88 27.47 8.22
CA ALA A 145 -12.11 28.24 9.20
C ALA A 145 -10.78 28.76 8.62
N MET A 146 -10.00 27.93 7.94
CA MET A 146 -8.74 28.34 7.32
C MET A 146 -8.94 29.35 6.20
N LYS A 147 -9.97 29.19 5.35
CA LYS A 147 -10.29 30.16 4.29
C LYS A 147 -10.65 31.53 4.87
N GLU A 148 -11.42 31.56 5.95
CA GLU A 148 -11.80 32.79 6.64
C GLU A 148 -10.56 33.51 7.20
N ILE A 149 -9.68 32.79 7.90
CA ILE A 149 -8.42 33.33 8.42
C ILE A 149 -7.55 33.84 7.28
N ASN A 150 -7.32 33.03 6.25
CA ASN A 150 -6.46 33.39 5.13
C ASN A 150 -6.95 34.65 4.40
N SER A 151 -8.27 34.80 4.19
CA SER A 151 -8.82 36.02 3.58
C SER A 151 -8.57 37.27 4.42
N ARG A 152 -8.66 37.17 5.75
CA ARG A 152 -8.31 38.28 6.66
C ARG A 152 -6.83 38.62 6.62
N LEU A 153 -5.97 37.61 6.51
CA LEU A 153 -4.51 37.79 6.42
C LEU A 153 -4.06 38.33 5.05
N ASP A 154 -4.74 38.00 3.95
CA ASP A 154 -4.43 38.53 2.61
C ASP A 154 -4.73 40.04 2.48
N ASN A 155 -5.77 40.52 3.18
CA ASN A 155 -6.14 41.94 3.21
C ASN A 155 -5.11 42.84 3.92
N ARG A 156 -3.97 42.28 4.38
CA ARG A 156 -2.82 42.99 4.98
C ARG A 156 -2.05 43.89 4.02
N LEU A 157 -2.22 43.75 2.70
CA LEU A 157 -1.40 44.44 1.70
C LEU A 157 -1.97 45.80 1.23
N GLY A 158 -3.07 46.28 1.81
CA GLY A 158 -3.63 47.61 1.52
C GLY A 158 -2.88 48.74 2.24
N ALA A 159 -2.50 49.78 1.49
CA ALA A 159 -1.78 50.97 1.96
C ALA A 159 -2.48 51.63 3.17
N GLY A 160 -1.98 51.40 4.39
CA GLY A 160 -2.59 52.00 5.59
C GLY A 160 -2.27 51.39 6.95
N GLY A 161 -1.37 50.40 7.07
CA GLY A 161 -0.62 50.17 8.32
C GLY A 161 -1.39 49.69 9.56
N LEU A 162 -2.55 49.02 9.43
CA LEU A 162 -3.17 48.28 10.54
C LEU A 162 -3.12 46.79 10.26
N ILE A 163 -2.49 46.04 11.17
CA ILE A 163 -2.51 44.57 11.17
C ILE A 163 -3.95 44.16 11.45
N PRO A 164 -4.65 43.43 10.56
CA PRO A 164 -5.95 42.87 10.87
C PRO A 164 -5.77 41.90 12.04
N THR A 165 -6.33 42.27 13.19
CA THR A 165 -6.41 41.40 14.37
C THR A 165 -7.48 40.34 14.09
N LEU A 166 -7.13 39.07 14.27
CA LEU A 166 -8.12 37.98 14.25
C LEU A 166 -9.01 38.12 15.49
N SER A 167 -10.31 37.87 15.35
CA SER A 167 -11.20 37.87 16.52
C SER A 167 -11.03 36.58 17.33
N ASP A 168 -11.40 36.61 18.60
CA ASP A 168 -11.34 35.44 19.47
C ASP A 168 -12.22 34.31 18.91
N GLU A 169 -13.39 34.63 18.35
CA GLU A 169 -14.27 33.64 17.71
C GLU A 169 -13.59 32.93 16.53
N GLN A 170 -12.81 33.66 15.72
CA GLN A 170 -12.07 33.07 14.59
C GLN A 170 -10.97 32.13 15.08
N ILE A 171 -10.24 32.52 16.12
CA ILE A 171 -9.16 31.73 16.72
C ILE A 171 -9.73 30.46 17.35
N THR A 172 -10.80 30.58 18.15
CA THR A 172 -11.48 29.45 18.80
C THR A 172 -12.03 28.49 17.75
N ARG A 173 -12.76 28.99 16.74
CA ARG A 173 -13.31 28.15 15.67
C ARG A 173 -12.23 27.38 14.92
N LEU A 174 -11.12 28.01 14.58
CA LEU A 174 -10.00 27.33 13.92
C LEU A 174 -9.38 26.25 14.82
N THR A 175 -9.22 26.56 16.10
CA THR A 175 -8.69 25.61 17.09
C THR A 175 -9.60 24.40 17.24
N ASP A 176 -10.90 24.62 17.47
CA ASP A 176 -11.89 23.56 17.67
C ASP A 176 -12.00 22.64 16.44
N THR A 177 -12.01 23.22 15.25
CA THR A 177 -12.07 22.44 13.99
C THR A 177 -10.78 21.68 13.71
N ALA A 178 -9.61 22.23 14.06
CA ALA A 178 -8.33 21.52 13.95
C ALA A 178 -8.23 20.36 14.94
N GLU A 179 -8.77 20.51 16.16
CA GLU A 179 -8.85 19.43 17.12
C GLU A 179 -9.84 18.35 16.69
N ALA A 180 -11.03 18.74 16.21
CA ALA A 180 -12.01 17.79 15.69
C ALA A 180 -11.46 16.98 14.51
N LEU A 181 -10.73 17.64 13.60
CA LEU A 181 -10.00 16.97 12.54
C LEU A 181 -8.97 15.98 13.09
N THR A 182 -8.15 16.40 14.06
CA THR A 182 -7.15 15.53 14.70
C THR A 182 -7.79 14.29 15.34
N ARG A 183 -8.90 14.46 16.05
CA ARG A 183 -9.66 13.37 16.67
C ARG A 183 -10.20 12.38 15.63
N SER A 184 -10.61 12.86 14.45
CA SER A 184 -11.06 11.98 13.36
C SER A 184 -9.98 11.03 12.83
N LEU A 185 -8.70 11.28 13.13
CA LEU A 185 -7.56 10.44 12.74
C LEU A 185 -7.08 9.48 13.85
N GLU A 186 -7.69 9.44 15.04
CA GLU A 186 -7.20 8.67 16.20
C GLU A 186 -6.91 7.20 15.89
N ASN A 187 -7.72 6.59 15.01
CA ASN A 187 -7.57 5.18 14.62
C ASN A 187 -6.80 4.98 13.30
N LEU A 188 -6.47 6.05 12.58
CA LEU A 188 -5.87 5.96 11.26
C LEU A 188 -4.45 5.39 11.32
N ASP A 189 -3.66 5.75 12.33
CA ASP A 189 -2.28 5.30 12.46
C ASP A 189 -2.21 3.77 12.61
N LYS A 190 -3.06 3.20 13.47
CA LYS A 190 -3.16 1.75 13.67
C LYS A 190 -3.61 1.01 12.41
N ALA A 191 -4.61 1.54 11.70
CA ALA A 191 -5.08 0.94 10.45
C ALA A 191 -4.00 1.02 9.34
N THR A 192 -3.28 2.14 9.28
CA THR A 192 -2.18 2.35 8.34
C THR A 192 -1.03 1.38 8.62
N GLU A 193 -0.66 1.18 9.89
CA GLU A 193 0.35 0.20 10.28
C GLU A 193 -0.07 -1.24 9.93
N ALA A 194 -1.35 -1.59 10.11
CA ALA A 194 -1.87 -2.90 9.72
C ALA A 194 -1.74 -3.14 8.21
N VAL A 195 -2.12 -2.17 7.38
CA VAL A 195 -1.98 -2.26 5.91
C VAL A 195 -0.50 -2.33 5.50
N ASN A 196 0.36 -1.52 6.11
CA ASN A 196 1.80 -1.52 5.80
C ASN A 196 2.48 -2.85 6.16
N ARG A 197 2.11 -3.43 7.30
CA ARG A 197 2.58 -4.76 7.71
C ARG A 197 2.12 -5.84 6.73
N LEU A 198 0.84 -5.82 6.33
CA LEU A 198 0.30 -6.76 5.36
C LEU A 198 1.04 -6.64 4.01
N ALA A 199 1.33 -5.42 3.55
CA ALA A 199 2.12 -5.16 2.34
C ALA A 199 3.54 -5.74 2.45
N THR A 200 4.22 -5.49 3.57
CA THR A 200 5.58 -5.99 3.84
C THR A 200 5.60 -7.52 3.84
N GLN A 201 4.67 -8.15 4.56
CA GLN A 201 4.58 -9.61 4.65
C GLN A 201 4.24 -10.25 3.29
N ALA A 202 3.34 -9.64 2.53
CA ALA A 202 3.01 -10.08 1.17
C ALA A 202 4.25 -10.05 0.26
N ASN A 203 4.97 -8.93 0.24
CA ASN A 203 6.21 -8.78 -0.54
C ASN A 203 7.29 -9.77 -0.11
N ASP A 204 7.53 -9.93 1.19
CA ASP A 204 8.56 -10.82 1.72
C ASP A 204 8.26 -12.28 1.36
N SER A 205 7.02 -12.72 1.54
CA SER A 205 6.62 -14.09 1.21
C SER A 205 6.63 -14.34 -0.30
N ALA A 206 6.23 -13.35 -1.12
CA ALA A 206 6.32 -13.42 -2.56
C ALA A 206 7.77 -13.51 -3.05
N ASN A 207 8.67 -12.69 -2.51
CA ASN A 207 10.10 -12.70 -2.86
C ASN A 207 10.75 -14.04 -2.49
N ARG A 208 10.44 -14.59 -1.31
CA ARG A 208 10.90 -15.91 -0.88
C ARG A 208 10.39 -17.01 -1.81
N ALA A 209 9.10 -16.97 -2.16
CA ALA A 209 8.49 -17.92 -3.08
C ALA A 209 9.14 -17.83 -4.48
N GLN A 210 9.30 -16.63 -5.02
CA GLN A 210 9.91 -16.42 -6.34
C GLN A 210 11.35 -16.91 -6.39
N LYS A 211 12.14 -16.60 -5.36
CA LYS A 211 13.52 -17.07 -5.25
C LYS A 211 13.55 -18.61 -5.20
N ALA A 212 12.76 -19.21 -4.31
CA ALA A 212 12.73 -20.66 -4.17
C ALA A 212 12.24 -21.38 -5.43
N PHE A 213 11.30 -20.79 -6.17
CA PHE A 213 10.89 -21.29 -7.49
C PHE A 213 12.07 -21.30 -8.47
N ASN A 214 12.80 -20.19 -8.59
CA ASN A 214 13.94 -20.08 -9.49
C ASN A 214 15.08 -21.03 -9.10
N ASP A 215 15.34 -21.17 -7.80
CA ASP A 215 16.33 -22.11 -7.27
C ASP A 215 15.93 -23.56 -7.59
N ALA A 216 14.66 -23.92 -7.40
CA ALA A 216 14.15 -25.26 -7.70
C ALA A 216 14.20 -25.60 -9.20
N VAL A 217 13.89 -24.63 -10.07
CA VAL A 217 14.05 -24.78 -11.52
C VAL A 217 15.51 -25.00 -11.86
N SER A 218 16.43 -24.22 -11.28
CA SER A 218 17.87 -24.36 -11.51
C SER A 218 18.37 -25.73 -11.09
N VAL A 219 17.99 -26.20 -9.89
CA VAL A 219 18.32 -27.55 -9.39
C VAL A 219 17.79 -28.64 -10.33
N SER A 220 16.57 -28.50 -10.83
CA SER A 220 15.98 -29.47 -11.76
C SER A 220 16.74 -29.52 -13.09
N ILE A 221 17.14 -28.37 -13.63
CA ILE A 221 17.94 -28.27 -14.86
C ILE A 221 19.34 -28.86 -14.64
N ILE A 222 20.00 -28.52 -13.53
CA ILE A 222 21.31 -29.07 -13.18
C ILE A 222 21.21 -30.59 -13.09
N SER A 223 20.28 -31.11 -12.29
CA SER A 223 20.08 -32.55 -12.11
C SER A 223 19.84 -33.28 -13.44
N GLY A 224 18.97 -32.74 -14.30
CA GLY A 224 18.68 -33.35 -15.60
C GLY A 224 19.81 -33.28 -16.63
N LEU A 225 20.81 -32.42 -16.42
CA LEU A 225 21.91 -32.20 -17.37
C LEU A 225 23.29 -32.59 -16.82
N LEU A 226 23.38 -33.09 -15.58
CA LEU A 226 24.64 -33.45 -14.95
C LEU A 226 25.40 -34.54 -15.72
N GLU A 227 24.67 -35.44 -16.38
CA GLU A 227 25.22 -36.54 -17.20
C GLU A 227 25.46 -36.14 -18.66
N SER A 228 25.09 -34.92 -19.06
CA SER A 228 25.21 -34.48 -20.45
C SER A 228 26.66 -34.19 -20.85
N PRO A 229 27.26 -34.94 -21.79
CA PRO A 229 28.69 -34.82 -22.13
C PRO A 229 29.08 -33.43 -22.66
N VAL A 230 28.10 -32.68 -23.19
CA VAL A 230 28.32 -31.31 -23.71
C VAL A 230 28.09 -30.23 -22.66
N MET A 231 27.33 -30.50 -21.59
CA MET A 231 26.98 -29.49 -20.56
C MET A 231 27.71 -29.70 -19.23
N THR A 232 28.14 -30.91 -18.86
CA THR A 232 28.72 -31.21 -17.54
C THR A 232 29.88 -30.30 -17.18
N GLY A 233 30.76 -29.96 -18.13
CA GLY A 233 31.89 -29.05 -17.90
C GLY A 233 31.44 -27.63 -17.53
N ALA A 234 30.48 -27.09 -18.27
CA ALA A 234 29.90 -25.77 -17.99
C ALA A 234 29.14 -25.76 -16.67
N LEU A 235 28.35 -26.80 -16.38
CA LEU A 235 27.60 -26.92 -15.12
C LEU A 235 28.54 -27.01 -13.91
N LYS A 236 29.63 -27.78 -14.01
CA LYS A 236 30.68 -27.85 -12.98
C LYS A 236 31.35 -26.51 -12.71
N ALA A 237 31.45 -25.64 -13.72
CA ALA A 237 32.08 -24.32 -13.57
C ALA A 237 31.18 -23.29 -12.87
N ILE A 238 29.86 -23.39 -13.03
CA ILE A 238 28.91 -22.38 -12.51
C ILE A 238 28.09 -22.86 -11.30
N THR A 239 28.08 -24.16 -11.01
CA THR A 239 27.30 -24.74 -9.91
C THR A 239 28.21 -25.00 -8.71
N PRO A 240 27.80 -24.63 -7.47
CA PRO A 240 28.56 -24.96 -6.28
C PRO A 240 28.81 -26.47 -6.14
N VAL A 241 30.03 -26.84 -5.74
CA VAL A 241 30.44 -28.25 -5.59
C VAL A 241 29.52 -29.02 -4.65
N SER A 242 29.03 -28.38 -3.57
CA SER A 242 28.08 -28.98 -2.63
C SER A 242 26.75 -29.34 -3.27
N VAL A 243 26.28 -28.55 -4.24
CA VAL A 243 25.03 -28.83 -4.97
C VAL A 243 25.24 -30.00 -5.94
N ILE A 244 26.37 -30.03 -6.66
CA ILE A 244 26.70 -31.16 -7.54
C ILE A 244 26.79 -32.46 -6.73
N ALA A 245 27.47 -32.43 -5.59
CA ALA A 245 27.62 -33.58 -4.71
C ALA A 245 26.28 -34.07 -4.13
N ALA A 246 25.32 -33.17 -3.91
CA ALA A 246 23.99 -33.54 -3.43
C ALA A 246 23.08 -34.14 -4.53
N LEU A 247 23.46 -34.00 -5.81
CA LEU A 247 22.68 -34.42 -6.97
C LEU A 247 23.31 -35.59 -7.75
N SER A 248 24.52 -36.02 -7.38
CA SER A 248 25.26 -37.14 -7.98
C SER A 248 25.12 -38.39 -7.13
#